data_AF-A0A2D5JBJ6-F1
#
_entry.id   AF-A0A2D5JBJ6-F1
#
_cell.length_a   1.000
_cell.length_b   1.000
_cell.length_c   1.000
_cell.angle_alpha   90.00
_cell.angle_beta   90.00
_cell.angle_gamma   90.00
#
_symmetry.space_group_name_H-M   'P 1'
#
loop_
_entity.id
_entity.type
_entity.pdbx_description
1 polymer ?
#
loop_
_entity_poly.entity_id
_entity_poly.type
_entity_poly.pdbx_seq_one_letter_code
_entity_poly.pdbx_strand_id
1 'polypeptide(L)'
;MSVDKDDKADRLTALIDNAELLIDYNAQTRVLPNSTLEEAIKPFLSDDRPDYNSDETRKLRSEITRMVGVIKPVTLNELRNFFPYTTSNRKMRLHRRQRFWRGAFRVAFTGFALYLIVLCATFTLWSNRASIFLGDVQTEVNRLASERLNDILNRWDVVPTMTEAELEKTKSLTPETAAEDFRIVYGYHQKFQELAGRQRRLVNNNPSFLAPTPGVAALIQRAHPMTPVGSYGGAPPVIVAKAPADTGATGGATGTTDGITGLSGDTADAGPSDTLAQAFSGQVPSVRSGVAQSYTSDTNCLDVLEPRLKDYAELVAEQEAARAVTGSDADASGTITALKASMESRVNELETRIGQSVRSAMVAVAARRINMETYGCLYNVSAGENTNFDFIRNYYLETLRDIRDRLDVRNSWILPGLYGAMGAVMLTLRIMVNPAIPSPAPFRTLIRVLLGAFVGVIIGWFWSPQSTEFFDVANISVGLFTMAFLFGYGIDIFFGILERLILAVSEVFDRQKTPT
;
A
#
# COMPACT_ATOMS: atom_id res chain seq x y z
N MET A 1 -47.75 -1.02 62.98
CA MET A 1 -48.29 -2.32 62.49
C MET A 1 -49.02 -2.23 61.13
N SER A 2 -49.40 -1.04 60.63
CA SER A 2 -49.98 -0.89 59.28
C SER A 2 -48.96 -0.98 58.14
N VAL A 3 -47.73 -0.49 58.34
CA VAL A 3 -46.65 -0.47 57.32
C VAL A 3 -46.29 -1.86 56.78
N ASP A 4 -46.45 -2.92 57.58
CA ASP A 4 -46.11 -4.30 57.18
C ASP A 4 -47.19 -4.94 56.28
N LYS A 5 -48.43 -4.42 56.27
CA LYS A 5 -49.49 -4.94 55.40
C LYS A 5 -49.34 -4.43 53.96
N ASP A 6 -48.98 -3.16 53.81
CA ASP A 6 -48.84 -2.52 52.50
C ASP A 6 -47.63 -3.10 51.73
N ASP A 7 -46.49 -3.35 52.39
CA ASP A 7 -45.31 -3.96 51.77
C ASP A 7 -45.58 -5.41 51.27
N LYS A 8 -46.39 -6.18 52.00
CA LYS A 8 -46.75 -7.55 51.59
C LYS A 8 -47.63 -7.57 50.34
N ALA A 9 -48.61 -6.67 50.26
CA ALA A 9 -49.47 -6.53 49.09
C ALA A 9 -48.66 -6.10 47.85
N ASP A 10 -47.73 -5.16 48.02
CA ASP A 10 -46.84 -4.69 46.94
C ASP A 10 -45.93 -5.82 46.41
N ARG A 11 -45.37 -6.64 47.32
CA ARG A 11 -44.52 -7.79 46.94
C ARG A 11 -45.29 -8.87 46.20
N LEU A 12 -46.52 -9.15 46.62
CA LEU A 12 -47.37 -10.14 45.96
C LEU A 12 -47.75 -9.68 44.55
N THR A 13 -48.13 -8.41 44.42
CA THR A 13 -48.43 -7.79 43.11
C THR A 13 -47.21 -7.87 42.18
N ALA A 14 -46.02 -7.54 42.69
CA ALA A 14 -44.78 -7.67 41.90
C ALA A 14 -44.47 -9.13 41.49
N LEU A 15 -44.85 -10.12 42.29
CA LEU A 15 -44.68 -11.54 41.97
C LEU A 15 -45.62 -11.98 40.83
N ILE A 16 -46.88 -11.53 40.88
CA ILE A 16 -47.89 -11.78 39.84
C ILE A 16 -47.47 -11.11 38.53
N ASP A 17 -47.10 -9.83 38.56
CA ASP A 17 -46.56 -9.10 37.41
C ASP A 17 -45.39 -9.85 36.75
N ASN A 18 -44.47 -10.39 37.56
CA ASN A 18 -43.32 -11.14 37.07
C ASN A 18 -43.74 -12.48 36.45
N ALA A 19 -44.76 -13.14 36.99
CA ALA A 19 -45.29 -14.38 36.42
C ALA A 19 -45.98 -14.13 35.08
N GLU A 20 -46.84 -13.11 34.98
CA GLU A 20 -47.49 -12.70 33.72
C GLU A 20 -46.45 -12.34 32.66
N LEU A 21 -45.44 -11.56 33.03
CA LEU A 21 -44.30 -11.21 32.17
C LEU A 21 -43.59 -12.44 31.61
N LEU A 22 -43.40 -13.48 32.43
CA LEU A 22 -42.77 -14.73 32.01
C LEU A 22 -43.69 -15.58 31.13
N ILE A 23 -45.01 -15.59 31.38
CA ILE A 23 -46.01 -16.28 30.56
C ILE A 23 -46.07 -15.64 29.17
N ASP A 24 -46.17 -14.31 29.10
CA ASP A 24 -46.19 -13.58 27.82
C ASP A 24 -44.89 -13.81 27.04
N TYR A 25 -43.75 -13.79 27.74
CA TYR A 25 -42.46 -14.10 27.13
C TYR A 25 -42.43 -15.53 26.58
N ASN A 26 -42.96 -16.49 27.32
CA ASN A 26 -43.03 -17.87 26.88
C ASN A 26 -43.97 -18.04 25.68
N ALA A 27 -45.13 -17.38 25.67
CA ALA A 27 -46.08 -17.42 24.57
C ALA A 27 -45.44 -16.94 23.24
N GLN A 28 -44.55 -15.95 23.33
CA GLN A 28 -43.84 -15.41 22.16
C GLN A 28 -42.66 -16.28 21.72
N THR A 29 -41.88 -16.79 22.67
CA THR A 29 -40.63 -17.51 22.36
C THR A 29 -40.81 -19.01 22.18
N ARG A 30 -41.87 -19.59 22.77
CA ARG A 30 -42.14 -21.04 22.84
C ARG A 30 -40.97 -21.85 23.42
N VAL A 31 -40.15 -21.24 24.26
CA VAL A 31 -38.93 -21.87 24.80
C VAL A 31 -39.22 -22.72 26.03
N LEU A 32 -40.27 -22.40 26.80
CA LEU A 32 -40.52 -23.02 28.11
C LEU A 32 -41.71 -23.98 28.03
N PRO A 33 -41.71 -25.09 28.79
CA PRO A 33 -42.86 -25.98 28.88
C PRO A 33 -44.05 -25.25 29.54
N ASN A 34 -45.11 -25.02 28.78
CA ASN A 34 -46.17 -24.04 29.07
C ASN A 34 -47.02 -24.28 30.33
N SER A 35 -47.07 -25.49 30.90
CA SER A 35 -48.18 -25.84 31.81
C SER A 35 -48.00 -25.39 33.27
N THR A 36 -46.81 -25.45 33.84
CA THR A 36 -46.69 -25.40 35.31
C THR A 36 -46.81 -23.99 35.91
N LEU A 37 -46.31 -22.96 35.22
CA LEU A 37 -46.44 -21.56 35.69
C LEU A 37 -47.86 -21.03 35.49
N GLU A 38 -48.48 -21.35 34.36
CA GLU A 38 -49.89 -21.01 34.09
C GLU A 38 -50.83 -21.69 35.09
N GLU A 39 -50.54 -22.92 35.51
CA GLU A 39 -51.28 -23.58 36.59
C GLU A 39 -51.02 -22.95 37.95
N ALA A 40 -49.77 -22.53 38.23
CA ALA A 40 -49.40 -21.94 39.51
C ALA A 40 -49.97 -20.52 39.71
N ILE A 41 -50.22 -19.76 38.63
CA ILE A 41 -50.77 -18.40 38.72
C ILE A 41 -52.31 -18.38 38.86
N LYS A 42 -53.02 -19.40 38.36
CA LYS A 42 -54.50 -19.47 38.37
C LYS A 42 -55.14 -19.17 39.74
N PRO A 43 -54.67 -19.72 40.88
CA PRO A 43 -55.25 -19.44 42.20
C PRO A 43 -55.22 -17.95 42.57
N PHE A 44 -54.18 -17.24 42.14
CA PHE A 44 -53.98 -15.81 42.43
C PHE A 44 -54.88 -14.90 41.58
N LEU A 45 -55.32 -15.37 40.42
CA LEU A 45 -56.26 -14.65 39.57
C LEU A 45 -57.71 -14.83 40.05
N SER A 46 -57.99 -15.88 40.82
CA SER A 46 -59.33 -16.19 41.36
C SER A 46 -59.58 -15.71 42.79
N ASP A 47 -58.53 -15.42 43.56
CA ASP A 47 -58.63 -15.02 44.97
C ASP A 47 -58.47 -13.50 45.14
N ASP A 48 -59.46 -12.86 45.79
CA ASP A 48 -59.47 -11.41 46.06
C ASP A 48 -58.44 -11.01 47.13
N ARG A 49 -57.93 -11.94 47.95
CA ARG A 49 -56.96 -11.64 49.02
C ARG A 49 -55.93 -12.77 49.25
N PRO A 50 -54.99 -12.98 48.32
CA PRO A 50 -54.02 -14.06 48.47
C PRO A 50 -53.04 -13.77 49.61
N ASP A 51 -52.74 -14.78 50.44
CA ASP A 51 -51.73 -14.68 51.50
C ASP A 51 -50.33 -14.94 50.93
N TYR A 52 -49.41 -14.00 51.16
CA TYR A 52 -48.01 -14.10 50.74
C TYR A 52 -47.28 -15.33 51.33
N ASN A 53 -47.75 -15.86 52.46
CA ASN A 53 -47.15 -17.04 53.10
C ASN A 53 -47.82 -18.37 52.73
N SER A 54 -48.85 -18.34 51.89
CA SER A 54 -49.58 -19.52 51.47
C SER A 54 -48.68 -20.52 50.72
N ASP A 55 -49.07 -21.80 50.72
CA ASP A 55 -48.34 -22.84 49.99
C ASP A 55 -48.36 -22.58 48.47
N GLU A 56 -49.45 -21.99 47.96
CA GLU A 56 -49.58 -21.53 46.58
C GLU A 56 -48.55 -20.46 46.24
N THR A 57 -48.27 -19.51 47.15
CA THR A 57 -47.32 -18.42 46.89
C THR A 57 -45.90 -18.98 46.83
N ARG A 58 -45.59 -19.96 47.68
CA ARG A 58 -44.32 -20.69 47.64
C ARG A 58 -44.16 -21.46 46.33
N LYS A 59 -45.23 -22.13 45.86
CA LYS A 59 -45.24 -22.83 44.57
C LYS A 59 -45.00 -21.86 43.41
N LEU A 60 -45.73 -20.74 43.35
CA LEU A 60 -45.54 -19.71 42.33
C LEU A 60 -44.11 -19.16 42.33
N ARG A 61 -43.56 -18.82 43.50
CA ARG A 61 -42.17 -18.32 43.62
C ARG A 61 -41.13 -19.34 43.12
N SER A 62 -41.34 -20.62 43.44
CA SER A 62 -40.45 -21.69 42.96
C SER A 62 -40.50 -21.84 41.44
N GLU A 63 -41.69 -21.77 40.83
CA GLU A 63 -41.85 -21.84 39.37
C GLU A 63 -41.27 -20.62 38.67
N ILE A 64 -41.46 -19.41 39.20
CA ILE A 64 -40.81 -18.19 38.68
C ILE A 64 -39.29 -18.36 38.74
N THR A 65 -38.75 -18.82 39.86
CA THR A 65 -37.29 -19.00 40.03
C THR A 65 -36.76 -20.06 39.05
N ARG A 66 -37.51 -21.15 38.85
CA ARG A 66 -37.20 -22.18 37.86
C ARG A 66 -37.19 -21.60 36.44
N MET A 67 -38.23 -20.86 36.06
CA MET A 67 -38.36 -20.20 34.76
C MET A 67 -37.22 -19.21 34.50
N VAL A 68 -36.90 -18.37 35.47
CA VAL A 68 -35.77 -17.42 35.40
C VAL A 68 -34.44 -18.14 35.25
N GLY A 69 -34.29 -19.31 35.89
CA GLY A 69 -33.12 -20.18 35.71
C GLY A 69 -32.94 -20.67 34.27
N VAL A 70 -34.04 -20.95 33.57
CA VAL A 70 -34.04 -21.42 32.18
C VAL A 70 -33.80 -20.29 31.18
N ILE A 71 -34.26 -19.07 31.47
CA ILE A 71 -34.19 -17.91 30.56
C ILE A 71 -32.79 -17.23 30.57
N LYS A 72 -31.81 -17.77 31.30
CA LYS A 72 -30.43 -17.25 31.28
C LYS A 72 -29.92 -17.14 29.83
N PRO A 73 -29.37 -15.99 29.42
CA PRO A 73 -28.81 -14.94 30.28
C PRO A 73 -29.74 -13.77 30.66
N VAL A 74 -31.02 -13.75 30.24
CA VAL A 74 -31.86 -12.56 30.42
C VAL A 74 -32.41 -12.49 31.85
N THR A 75 -32.22 -11.34 32.51
CA THR A 75 -32.76 -11.14 33.87
C THR A 75 -34.23 -10.70 33.83
N LEU A 76 -34.99 -10.98 34.90
CA LEU A 76 -36.37 -10.51 35.06
C LEU A 76 -36.49 -8.98 34.93
N ASN A 77 -35.49 -8.26 35.45
CA ASN A 77 -35.45 -6.80 35.35
C ASN A 77 -35.21 -6.33 33.90
N GLU A 78 -34.39 -7.05 33.14
CA GLU A 78 -34.24 -6.78 31.70
C GLU A 78 -35.54 -7.07 30.95
N LEU A 79 -36.22 -8.19 31.22
CA LEU A 79 -37.54 -8.51 30.65
C LEU A 79 -38.55 -7.40 30.96
N ARG A 80 -38.60 -6.93 32.20
CA ARG A 80 -39.54 -5.87 32.64
C ARG A 80 -39.26 -4.54 31.95
N ASN A 81 -38.00 -4.26 31.64
CA ASN A 81 -37.61 -3.09 30.85
C ASN A 81 -37.76 -3.32 29.34
N PHE A 82 -38.01 -4.55 28.89
CA PHE A 82 -38.14 -4.92 27.49
C PHE A 82 -39.59 -4.84 27.00
N PHE A 83 -39.84 -3.96 26.03
CA PHE A 83 -41.10 -3.92 25.30
C PHE A 83 -41.18 -5.13 24.35
N PRO A 84 -42.25 -5.95 24.39
CA PRO A 84 -43.66 -5.54 24.59
C PRO A 84 -44.28 -5.70 25.99
N TYR A 85 -43.57 -6.18 27.00
CA TYR A 85 -44.22 -6.77 28.18
C TYR A 85 -44.60 -5.82 29.33
N THR A 86 -44.65 -4.50 29.07
CA THR A 86 -45.05 -3.53 30.10
C THR A 86 -46.53 -3.18 29.96
N THR A 87 -47.36 -3.54 30.94
CA THR A 87 -48.83 -3.40 30.91
C THR A 87 -49.37 -2.02 31.30
N SER A 88 -48.51 -1.04 31.64
CA SER A 88 -48.95 0.29 32.11
C SER A 88 -49.47 1.20 30.98
N ASN A 89 -50.79 1.49 31.00
CA ASN A 89 -51.50 2.39 30.07
C ASN A 89 -50.87 3.80 29.92
N ARG A 90 -50.14 4.32 30.91
CA ARG A 90 -49.50 5.64 30.84
C ARG A 90 -48.33 5.70 29.83
N LYS A 91 -47.80 4.56 29.38
CA LYS A 91 -46.64 4.51 28.46
C LYS A 91 -47.02 4.49 26.97
N MET A 92 -48.31 4.54 26.61
CA MET A 92 -48.79 4.45 25.22
C MET A 92 -48.19 5.47 24.25
N ARG A 93 -47.91 6.71 24.70
CA ARG A 93 -47.28 7.75 23.86
C ARG A 93 -45.79 7.48 23.58
N LEU A 94 -45.05 6.94 24.55
CA LEU A 94 -43.65 6.53 24.35
C LEU A 94 -43.56 5.33 23.39
N HIS A 95 -44.57 4.46 23.35
CA HIS A 95 -44.59 3.29 22.47
C HIS A 95 -44.61 3.63 20.98
N ARG A 96 -45.38 4.63 20.56
CA ARG A 96 -45.41 5.03 19.13
C ARG A 96 -44.04 5.52 18.67
N ARG A 97 -43.34 6.29 19.53
CA ARG A 97 -41.98 6.76 19.27
C ARG A 97 -41.00 5.58 19.20
N GLN A 98 -41.06 4.64 20.15
CA GLN A 98 -40.15 3.50 20.17
C GLN A 98 -40.35 2.54 18.98
N ARG A 99 -41.58 2.28 18.55
CA ARG A 99 -41.87 1.48 17.35
C ARG A 99 -41.31 2.13 16.10
N PHE A 100 -41.47 3.45 15.99
CA PHE A 100 -40.88 4.24 14.91
C PHE A 100 -39.35 4.15 14.92
N TRP A 101 -38.70 4.35 16.07
CA TRP A 101 -37.23 4.22 16.20
C TRP A 101 -36.72 2.82 15.85
N ARG A 102 -37.44 1.75 16.22
CA ARG A 102 -37.07 0.37 15.83
C ARG A 102 -37.14 0.18 14.31
N GLY A 103 -38.19 0.69 13.67
CA GLY A 103 -38.33 0.65 12.22
C GLY A 103 -37.22 1.45 11.53
N ALA A 104 -36.99 2.70 11.96
CA ALA A 104 -35.95 3.56 11.44
C ALA A 104 -34.55 2.94 11.63
N PHE A 105 -34.27 2.35 12.79
CA PHE A 105 -33.00 1.67 13.04
C PHE A 105 -32.81 0.45 12.14
N ARG A 106 -33.84 -0.37 11.92
CA ARG A 106 -33.76 -1.51 10.99
C ARG A 106 -33.45 -1.06 9.58
N VAL A 107 -34.17 -0.05 9.07
CA VAL A 107 -33.93 0.49 7.72
C VAL A 107 -32.52 1.09 7.61
N ALA A 108 -32.10 1.89 8.60
CA ALA A 108 -30.75 2.47 8.63
C ALA A 108 -29.66 1.40 8.70
N PHE A 109 -29.86 0.35 9.50
CA PHE A 109 -28.92 -0.76 9.64
C PHE A 109 -28.83 -1.61 8.37
N THR A 110 -29.97 -1.91 7.73
CA THR A 110 -29.98 -2.58 6.42
C THR A 110 -29.28 -1.73 5.35
N GLY A 111 -29.51 -0.41 5.34
CA GLY A 111 -28.80 0.51 4.46
C GLY A 111 -27.29 0.51 4.70
N PHE A 112 -26.87 0.53 5.97
CA PHE A 112 -25.46 0.40 6.35
C PHE A 112 -24.85 -0.93 5.91
N ALA A 113 -25.57 -2.05 6.05
CA ALA A 113 -25.11 -3.36 5.61
C ALA A 113 -24.91 -3.41 4.08
N LEU A 114 -25.86 -2.88 3.30
CA LEU A 114 -25.73 -2.80 1.84
C LEU A 114 -24.56 -1.88 1.44
N TYR A 115 -24.41 -0.75 2.11
CA TYR A 115 -23.28 0.15 1.91
C TYR A 115 -21.95 -0.57 2.16
N LEU A 116 -21.84 -1.34 3.25
CA LEU A 116 -20.64 -2.08 3.60
C LEU A 116 -20.34 -3.19 2.58
N ILE A 117 -21.35 -3.88 2.04
CA ILE A 117 -21.17 -4.86 0.96
C ILE A 117 -20.62 -4.19 -0.31
N VAL A 118 -21.18 -3.05 -0.72
CA VAL A 118 -20.69 -2.28 -1.88
C VAL A 118 -19.27 -1.77 -1.63
N LEU A 119 -18.97 -1.31 -0.41
CA LEU A 119 -17.64 -0.87 -0.03
C LEU A 119 -16.62 -2.01 -0.10
N CYS A 120 -16.97 -3.21 0.42
CA CYS A 120 -16.14 -4.40 0.28
C CYS A 120 -15.92 -4.75 -1.20
N ALA A 121 -16.98 -4.83 -2.00
CA ALA A 121 -16.89 -5.20 -3.41
C ALA A 121 -16.02 -4.23 -4.22
N THR A 122 -16.19 -2.93 -4.02
CA THR A 122 -15.39 -1.89 -4.70
C THR A 122 -13.93 -1.94 -4.30
N PHE A 123 -13.65 -2.14 -3.01
CA PHE A 123 -12.28 -2.24 -2.51
C PHE A 123 -11.58 -3.53 -2.95
N THR A 124 -12.27 -4.67 -2.96
CA THR A 124 -11.75 -5.94 -3.50
C THR A 124 -11.49 -5.84 -5.00
N LEU A 125 -12.38 -5.20 -5.77
CA LEU A 125 -12.15 -4.97 -7.20
C LEU A 125 -10.94 -4.07 -7.45
N TRP A 126 -10.80 -2.99 -6.66
CA TRP A 126 -9.65 -2.09 -6.76
C TRP A 126 -8.35 -2.81 -6.40
N SER A 127 -8.34 -3.57 -5.30
CA SER A 127 -7.18 -4.35 -4.85
C SER A 127 -6.75 -5.39 -5.89
N ASN A 128 -7.70 -6.11 -6.49
CA ASN A 128 -7.41 -7.08 -7.56
C ASN A 128 -6.83 -6.40 -8.83
N ARG A 129 -7.34 -5.22 -9.20
CA ARG A 129 -6.76 -4.46 -10.32
C ARG A 129 -5.36 -3.96 -10.02
N ALA A 130 -5.11 -3.52 -8.78
CA ALA A 130 -3.81 -3.06 -8.34
C ALA A 130 -2.78 -4.20 -8.30
N SER A 131 -3.17 -5.40 -7.84
CA SER A 131 -2.27 -6.55 -7.81
C SER A 131 -1.90 -7.05 -9.20
N ILE A 132 -2.86 -7.12 -10.14
CA ILE A 132 -2.59 -7.46 -11.55
C ILE A 132 -1.63 -6.45 -12.16
N PHE A 133 -1.87 -5.15 -11.95
CA PHE A 133 -0.98 -4.10 -12.45
C PHE A 133 0.43 -4.21 -11.89
N LEU A 134 0.59 -4.45 -10.58
CA LEU A 134 1.90 -4.66 -9.97
C LEU A 134 2.59 -5.91 -10.51
N GLY A 135 1.85 -7.00 -10.75
CA GLY A 135 2.37 -8.21 -11.37
C GLY A 135 2.87 -7.98 -12.80
N ASP A 136 2.09 -7.27 -13.62
CA ASP A 136 2.48 -6.89 -14.98
C ASP A 136 3.74 -6.01 -14.99
N VAL A 137 3.83 -5.03 -14.08
CA VAL A 137 5.01 -4.18 -13.97
C VAL A 137 6.22 -4.97 -13.50
N GLN A 138 6.08 -5.81 -12.47
CA GLN A 138 7.20 -6.59 -11.95
C GLN A 138 7.71 -7.61 -12.97
N THR A 139 6.82 -8.29 -13.69
CA THR A 139 7.20 -9.23 -14.75
C THR A 139 7.91 -8.51 -15.89
N GLU A 140 7.45 -7.32 -16.28
CA GLU A 140 8.13 -6.54 -17.32
C GLU A 140 9.49 -6.02 -16.83
N VAL A 141 9.60 -5.55 -15.58
CA VAL A 141 10.88 -5.14 -14.97
C VAL A 141 11.85 -6.32 -14.87
N ASN A 142 11.39 -7.50 -14.48
CA ASN A 142 12.22 -8.70 -14.43
C ASN A 142 12.66 -9.13 -15.84
N ARG A 143 11.75 -9.09 -16.83
CA ARG A 143 12.05 -9.36 -18.24
C ARG A 143 13.09 -8.37 -18.80
N LEU A 144 12.99 -7.11 -18.38
CA LEU A 144 13.95 -6.06 -18.73
C LEU A 144 15.32 -6.30 -18.10
N ALA A 145 15.34 -6.74 -16.84
CA ALA A 145 16.57 -6.98 -16.08
C ALA A 145 17.32 -8.24 -16.55
N SER A 146 16.62 -9.28 -17.00
CA SER A 146 17.22 -10.62 -17.13
C SER A 146 17.99 -10.90 -18.43
N GLU A 147 17.69 -10.28 -19.57
CA GLU A 147 18.22 -10.84 -20.85
C GLU A 147 18.74 -9.89 -21.94
N ARG A 148 18.42 -8.59 -21.95
CA ARG A 148 18.89 -7.74 -23.06
C ARG A 148 19.32 -6.35 -22.69
N LEU A 149 18.75 -5.73 -21.66
CA LEU A 149 19.05 -4.33 -21.38
C LEU A 149 20.46 -4.16 -20.82
N ASN A 150 20.90 -5.04 -19.90
CA ASN A 150 22.28 -5.05 -19.43
C ASN A 150 23.26 -5.35 -20.56
N ASP A 151 22.95 -6.24 -21.50
CA ASP A 151 23.81 -6.53 -22.65
C ASP A 151 23.88 -5.37 -23.65
N ILE A 152 22.77 -4.64 -23.86
CA ILE A 152 22.74 -3.44 -24.70
C ILE A 152 23.52 -2.32 -24.01
N LEU A 153 23.25 -2.07 -22.71
CA LEU A 153 23.95 -1.07 -21.91
C LEU A 153 25.44 -1.37 -21.84
N ASN A 154 25.86 -2.60 -21.55
CA ASN A 154 27.27 -3.00 -21.55
C ASN A 154 27.91 -2.81 -22.93
N ARG A 155 27.20 -3.09 -24.04
CA ARG A 155 27.72 -2.79 -25.39
C ARG A 155 27.86 -1.29 -25.66
N TRP A 156 27.03 -0.46 -25.03
CA TRP A 156 27.06 0.99 -25.20
C TRP A 156 28.06 1.68 -24.24
N ASP A 157 28.33 1.07 -23.08
CA ASP A 157 29.21 1.56 -22.00
C ASP A 157 30.71 1.43 -22.35
N VAL A 158 31.10 0.47 -23.20
CA VAL A 158 32.51 0.29 -23.65
C VAL A 158 32.95 1.35 -24.69
N VAL A 159 32.27 2.49 -24.78
CA VAL A 159 32.65 3.58 -25.69
C VAL A 159 32.99 4.89 -24.98
N PRO A 160 33.82 4.93 -23.93
CA PRO A 160 34.53 6.15 -23.59
C PRO A 160 35.84 6.18 -24.39
N THR A 161 35.98 7.22 -25.22
CA THR A 161 37.25 7.61 -25.86
C THR A 161 37.92 6.51 -26.69
N MET A 162 37.27 6.08 -27.77
CA MET A 162 37.97 5.25 -28.75
C MET A 162 39.13 6.04 -29.35
N THR A 163 40.36 5.63 -29.02
CA THR A 163 41.52 5.95 -29.83
C THR A 163 41.31 5.37 -31.23
N GLU A 164 41.91 5.95 -32.28
CA GLU A 164 41.73 5.50 -33.68
C GLU A 164 41.92 3.97 -33.87
N ALA A 165 42.71 3.32 -33.01
CA ALA A 165 42.92 1.87 -33.00
C ALA A 165 41.68 1.04 -32.63
N GLU A 166 40.75 1.57 -31.84
CA GLU A 166 39.51 0.87 -31.46
C GLU A 166 38.36 1.10 -32.44
N LEU A 167 38.45 2.15 -33.26
CA LEU A 167 37.56 2.38 -34.41
C LEU A 167 37.61 1.21 -35.42
N GLU A 168 38.75 0.51 -35.46
CA GLU A 168 38.93 -0.65 -36.33
C GLU A 168 38.27 -1.93 -35.77
N LYS A 169 38.14 -2.05 -34.45
CA LYS A 169 37.35 -3.13 -33.80
C LYS A 169 35.85 -2.91 -33.91
N THR A 170 35.39 -1.66 -33.93
CA THR A 170 33.96 -1.31 -34.08
C THR A 170 33.42 -1.46 -35.49
N LYS A 171 34.26 -1.69 -36.51
CA LYS A 171 33.82 -2.09 -37.86
C LYS A 171 32.98 -3.38 -37.87
N SER A 172 33.04 -4.17 -36.80
CA SER A 172 32.20 -5.38 -36.62
C SER A 172 30.78 -5.10 -36.14
N LEU A 173 30.48 -3.88 -35.65
CA LEU A 173 29.12 -3.48 -35.32
C LEU A 173 28.39 -3.10 -36.61
N THR A 174 27.58 -4.02 -37.13
CA THR A 174 26.79 -3.75 -38.34
C THR A 174 25.70 -2.72 -38.03
N PRO A 175 25.40 -1.77 -38.94
CA PRO A 175 24.33 -0.79 -38.74
C PRO A 175 22.97 -1.41 -38.44
N GLU A 176 22.74 -2.68 -38.84
CA GLU A 176 21.57 -3.46 -38.45
C GLU A 176 21.45 -3.65 -36.93
N THR A 177 22.55 -3.96 -36.24
CA THR A 177 22.53 -4.15 -34.77
C THR A 177 22.18 -2.87 -34.01
N ALA A 178 22.65 -1.71 -34.48
CA ALA A 178 22.33 -0.42 -33.86
C ALA A 178 20.86 -0.01 -34.09
N ALA A 179 20.31 -0.29 -35.28
CA ALA A 179 18.90 -0.06 -35.57
C ALA A 179 17.98 -0.99 -34.76
N GLU A 180 18.38 -2.25 -34.57
CA GLU A 180 17.65 -3.21 -33.74
C GLU A 180 17.67 -2.81 -32.26
N ASP A 181 18.83 -2.41 -31.73
CA ASP A 181 18.96 -1.88 -30.36
C ASP A 181 18.05 -0.66 -30.15
N PHE A 182 18.02 0.27 -31.12
CA PHE A 182 17.14 1.43 -31.06
C PHE A 182 15.66 1.05 -31.08
N ARG A 183 15.27 0.10 -31.93
CA ARG A 183 13.89 -0.40 -32.01
C ARG A 183 13.44 -1.05 -30.70
N ILE A 184 14.34 -1.80 -30.06
CA ILE A 184 14.12 -2.40 -28.75
C ILE A 184 13.94 -1.32 -27.67
N VAL A 185 14.85 -0.35 -27.63
CA VAL A 185 14.80 0.81 -26.72
C VAL A 185 13.51 1.62 -26.88
N TYR A 186 13.14 1.94 -28.12
CA TYR A 186 11.94 2.72 -28.41
C TYR A 186 10.67 1.95 -28.04
N GLY A 187 10.64 0.64 -28.30
CA GLY A 187 9.58 -0.25 -27.83
C GLY A 187 9.44 -0.24 -26.31
N TYR A 188 10.55 -0.19 -25.57
CA TYR A 188 10.52 -0.02 -24.12
C TYR A 188 9.92 1.32 -23.71
N HIS A 189 10.36 2.42 -24.32
CA HIS A 189 9.81 3.74 -24.01
C HIS A 189 8.29 3.82 -24.24
N GLN A 190 7.78 3.27 -25.34
CA GLN A 190 6.34 3.22 -25.59
C GLN A 190 5.59 2.42 -24.51
N LYS A 191 6.14 1.27 -24.11
CA LYS A 191 5.53 0.44 -23.06
C LYS A 191 5.56 1.13 -21.70
N PHE A 192 6.61 1.90 -21.41
CA PHE A 192 6.69 2.75 -20.22
C PHE A 192 5.61 3.84 -20.23
N GLN A 193 5.41 4.55 -21.35
CA GLN A 193 4.33 5.53 -21.44
C GLN A 193 2.95 4.89 -21.25
N GLU A 194 2.74 3.68 -21.79
CA GLU A 194 1.50 2.93 -21.60
C GLU A 194 1.26 2.59 -20.12
N LEU A 195 2.28 2.08 -19.43
CA LEU A 195 2.22 1.74 -18.00
C LEU A 195 1.99 3.00 -17.14
N ALA A 196 2.67 4.11 -17.43
CA ALA A 196 2.43 5.39 -16.75
C ALA A 196 1.00 5.90 -16.97
N GLY A 197 0.44 5.75 -18.17
CA GLY A 197 -0.96 6.04 -18.46
C GLY A 197 -1.93 5.15 -17.68
N ARG A 198 -1.63 3.85 -17.54
CA ARG A 198 -2.40 2.92 -16.69
C ARG A 198 -2.31 3.31 -15.20
N GLN A 199 -1.13 3.69 -14.72
CA GLN A 199 -0.92 4.15 -13.34
C GLN A 199 -1.74 5.42 -13.04
N ARG A 200 -1.70 6.43 -13.91
CA ARG A 200 -2.54 7.63 -13.74
C ARG A 200 -4.03 7.29 -13.68
N ARG A 201 -4.49 6.34 -14.50
CA ARG A 201 -5.88 5.84 -14.43
C ARG A 201 -6.18 5.14 -13.11
N LEU A 202 -5.27 4.33 -12.56
CA LEU A 202 -5.46 3.70 -11.26
C LEU A 202 -5.52 4.71 -10.11
N VAL A 203 -4.67 5.73 -10.14
CA VAL A 203 -4.67 6.82 -9.15
C VAL A 203 -5.95 7.65 -9.25
N ASN A 204 -6.37 8.00 -10.47
CA ASN A 204 -7.57 8.82 -10.69
C ASN A 204 -8.87 8.04 -10.41
N ASN A 205 -8.88 6.72 -10.63
CA ASN A 205 -10.03 5.86 -10.33
C ASN A 205 -10.01 5.30 -8.90
N ASN A 206 -9.10 5.76 -8.05
CA ASN A 206 -9.09 5.38 -6.64
C ASN A 206 -10.41 5.87 -6.01
N PRO A 207 -11.23 4.99 -5.40
CA PRO A 207 -12.51 5.38 -4.82
C PRO A 207 -12.31 6.56 -3.87
N SER A 208 -12.83 7.72 -4.27
CA SER A 208 -12.69 9.02 -3.60
C SER A 208 -13.30 9.06 -2.20
N PHE A 209 -13.96 7.98 -1.76
CA PHE A 209 -14.50 7.83 -0.41
C PHE A 209 -13.42 7.89 0.69
N LEU A 210 -12.15 7.63 0.34
CA LEU A 210 -11.00 7.79 1.24
C LEU A 210 -10.20 9.07 0.98
N ALA A 211 -10.59 9.91 0.01
CA ALA A 211 -10.01 11.25 -0.07
C ALA A 211 -10.45 11.98 1.20
N PRO A 212 -9.53 12.39 2.09
CA PRO A 212 -9.91 13.10 3.29
C PRO A 212 -10.76 14.30 2.86
N THR A 213 -11.97 14.43 3.43
CA THR A 213 -12.80 15.62 3.19
C THR A 213 -11.92 16.86 3.34
N PRO A 214 -12.09 17.91 2.52
CA PRO A 214 -11.14 19.02 2.45
C PRO A 214 -10.72 19.59 3.82
N GLY A 215 -11.60 19.55 4.82
CA GLY A 215 -11.27 19.91 6.21
C GLY A 215 -10.28 18.99 6.95
N VAL A 216 -10.34 17.67 6.72
CA VAL A 216 -9.39 16.69 7.29
C VAL A 216 -8.06 16.73 6.53
N ALA A 217 -8.10 16.96 5.21
CA ALA A 217 -6.91 17.09 4.37
C ALA A 217 -6.05 18.29 4.81
N ALA A 218 -6.69 19.43 5.10
CA ALA A 218 -6.03 20.62 5.62
C ALA A 218 -5.42 20.39 7.01
N LEU A 219 -6.06 19.58 7.86
CA LEU A 219 -5.55 19.23 9.19
C LEU A 219 -4.33 18.31 9.13
N ILE A 220 -4.33 17.32 8.22
CA ILE A 220 -3.19 16.42 8.01
C ILE A 220 -2.01 17.17 7.36
N GLN A 221 -2.26 18.03 6.36
CA GLN A 221 -1.22 18.89 5.77
C GLN A 221 -0.60 19.86 6.79
N ARG A 222 -1.37 20.31 7.79
CA ARG A 222 -0.86 21.17 8.85
C ARG A 222 -0.04 20.41 9.90
N ALA A 223 -0.30 19.11 10.07
CA ALA A 223 0.44 18.24 10.99
C ALA A 223 1.75 17.71 10.39
N HIS A 224 1.84 17.60 9.06
CA HIS A 224 3.05 17.19 8.35
C HIS A 224 3.35 18.18 7.22
N PRO A 225 4.07 19.29 7.49
CA PRO A 225 4.60 20.11 6.42
C PRO A 225 5.60 19.25 5.65
N MET A 226 5.19 18.75 4.48
CA MET A 226 6.14 18.22 3.51
C MET A 226 7.07 19.37 3.16
N THR A 227 8.30 19.33 3.67
CA THR A 227 9.38 20.17 3.16
C THR A 227 9.46 19.90 1.67
N PRO A 228 9.32 20.93 0.80
CA PRO A 228 9.48 20.73 -0.63
C PRO A 228 10.85 20.09 -0.86
N VAL A 229 10.85 18.96 -1.57
CA VAL A 229 12.07 18.31 -2.04
C VAL A 229 12.86 19.39 -2.78
N GLY A 230 14.00 19.75 -2.21
CA GLY A 230 14.81 20.87 -2.65
C GLY A 230 15.25 20.68 -4.10
N SER A 231 15.08 21.74 -4.88
CA SER A 231 15.86 21.96 -6.09
C SER A 231 17.34 21.96 -5.70
N TYR A 232 18.05 20.85 -5.94
CA TYR A 232 19.50 20.75 -5.75
C TYR A 232 20.21 21.55 -6.84
N GLY A 233 20.26 22.87 -6.66
CA GLY A 233 21.23 23.76 -7.28
C GLY A 233 22.26 24.16 -6.24
N GLY A 234 23.15 23.24 -5.87
CA GLY A 234 24.23 23.49 -4.91
C GLY A 234 25.57 23.14 -5.53
N ALA A 235 26.39 24.16 -5.81
CA ALA A 235 27.80 24.00 -6.15
C ALA A 235 28.55 23.23 -5.03
N PRO A 236 29.62 22.47 -5.35
CA PRO A 236 30.33 21.69 -4.36
C PRO A 236 30.99 22.60 -3.30
N PRO A 237 31.06 22.17 -2.03
CA PRO A 237 31.61 22.98 -0.96
C PRO A 237 33.12 23.16 -1.12
N VAL A 238 33.55 24.42 -1.15
CA VAL A 238 34.95 24.81 -0.95
C VAL A 238 35.28 24.54 0.52
N ILE A 239 36.24 23.63 0.75
CA ILE A 239 36.83 23.40 2.06
C ILE A 239 37.71 24.62 2.39
N VAL A 240 37.24 25.48 3.29
CA VAL A 240 38.08 26.50 3.93
C VAL A 240 38.51 25.96 5.29
N ALA A 241 39.79 25.60 5.39
CA ALA A 241 40.45 25.32 6.65
C ALA A 241 40.45 26.58 7.52
N LYS A 242 39.88 26.48 8.73
CA LYS A 242 39.93 27.54 9.75
C LYS A 242 40.96 27.16 10.80
N ALA A 243 42.09 27.88 10.78
CA ALA A 243 43.11 27.85 11.83
C ALA A 243 42.60 28.60 13.10
N PRO A 244 43.16 28.29 14.29
CA PRO A 244 42.57 28.64 15.58
C PRO A 244 42.93 30.07 16.00
N ALA A 245 42.03 30.71 16.74
CA ALA A 245 42.32 31.95 17.47
C ALA A 245 42.26 31.66 18.97
N ASP A 246 43.41 31.85 19.61
CA ASP A 246 43.63 31.87 21.04
C ASP A 246 43.18 33.19 21.69
N THR A 247 43.07 33.13 23.02
CA THR A 247 42.93 34.20 24.05
C THR A 247 41.50 34.67 24.33
N GLY A 248 41.01 34.74 25.58
CA GLY A 248 41.57 34.43 26.89
C GLY A 248 40.56 34.68 28.04
N ALA A 249 40.80 33.99 29.16
CA ALA A 249 40.51 34.29 30.58
C ALA A 249 39.14 34.84 31.05
N THR A 250 38.44 34.11 31.93
CA THR A 250 38.48 34.28 33.42
C THR A 250 37.39 33.46 34.17
N GLY A 251 37.80 32.84 35.30
CA GLY A 251 36.99 32.47 36.48
C GLY A 251 36.03 31.27 36.34
N GLY A 252 35.94 30.28 37.24
CA GLY A 252 36.53 30.02 38.55
C GLY A 252 35.72 28.88 39.22
N ALA A 253 36.36 28.22 40.20
CA ALA A 253 35.78 27.36 41.24
C ALA A 253 35.52 25.85 40.99
N THR A 254 36.45 25.06 41.56
CA THR A 254 36.27 23.92 42.48
C THR A 254 35.63 22.61 42.02
N GLY A 255 36.38 21.51 42.18
CA GLY A 255 35.84 20.14 42.21
C GLY A 255 36.87 19.02 42.03
N THR A 256 37.65 18.74 43.07
CA THR A 256 38.48 17.55 43.32
C THR A 256 37.77 16.21 43.05
N THR A 257 38.42 15.25 42.39
CA THR A 257 38.90 13.97 42.97
C THR A 257 39.67 13.11 41.95
N ASP A 258 40.65 12.39 42.50
CA ASP A 258 41.74 11.60 41.92
C ASP A 258 41.36 10.34 41.13
N GLY A 259 42.32 9.79 40.36
CA GLY A 259 42.26 8.37 39.94
C GLY A 259 43.14 7.86 38.80
N ILE A 260 44.47 7.86 38.96
CA ILE A 260 45.37 6.70 38.71
C ILE A 260 45.65 6.21 37.25
N THR A 261 46.92 6.44 36.82
CA THR A 261 47.90 5.62 36.02
C THR A 261 47.48 5.03 34.66
N GLY A 262 48.30 4.96 33.60
CA GLY A 262 49.76 5.05 33.40
C GLY A 262 50.15 4.24 32.13
N LEU A 263 51.38 4.41 31.64
CA LEU A 263 52.05 3.84 30.43
C LEU A 263 51.95 4.75 29.18
N SER A 264 52.90 5.65 28.87
CA SER A 264 54.37 5.57 28.67
C SER A 264 54.81 4.71 27.48
N GLY A 265 55.39 5.36 26.49
CA GLY A 265 56.05 4.75 25.33
C GLY A 265 56.59 5.82 24.38
N ASP A 266 57.69 6.44 24.78
CA ASP A 266 58.54 7.31 23.94
C ASP A 266 59.19 6.51 22.80
N THR A 267 59.39 7.15 21.64
CA THR A 267 60.72 7.25 21.00
C THR A 267 60.76 8.42 20.01
N ALA A 268 61.78 9.25 20.20
CA ALA A 268 62.22 10.31 19.31
C ALA A 268 62.92 9.74 18.06
N ASP A 269 62.98 10.49 16.95
CA ASP A 269 64.21 11.23 16.60
C ASP A 269 64.15 11.95 15.23
N ALA A 270 64.87 13.08 15.22
CA ALA A 270 65.60 13.74 14.13
C ALA A 270 64.85 14.43 12.96
N GLY A 271 64.95 15.78 12.94
CA GLY A 271 64.87 16.62 11.72
C GLY A 271 66.17 16.53 10.87
N PRO A 272 66.55 17.54 10.05
CA PRO A 272 65.97 18.88 9.87
C PRO A 272 65.88 19.37 8.39
N SER A 273 65.50 20.64 8.24
CA SER A 273 65.93 21.65 7.24
C SER A 273 64.88 22.22 6.28
N ASP A 274 64.77 23.53 6.41
CA ASP A 274 64.11 24.51 5.55
C ASP A 274 64.68 24.52 4.11
N THR A 275 63.85 24.88 3.11
CA THR A 275 63.99 26.12 2.32
C THR A 275 63.20 26.07 0.99
N LEU A 276 62.71 27.25 0.59
CA LEU A 276 62.44 27.70 -0.78
C LEU A 276 61.19 27.20 -1.51
N ALA A 277 60.06 27.84 -1.19
CA ALA A 277 58.99 28.10 -2.15
C ALA A 277 59.09 29.55 -2.66
N GLN A 278 59.57 29.73 -3.88
CA GLN A 278 59.29 30.92 -4.71
C GLN A 278 59.36 30.57 -6.19
N ALA A 279 58.38 31.10 -6.94
CA ALA A 279 58.29 31.18 -8.40
C ALA A 279 58.01 29.85 -9.16
N PHE A 280 56.76 29.69 -9.64
CA PHE A 280 56.46 29.89 -11.06
C PHE A 280 54.95 29.83 -11.29
N SER A 281 54.41 30.97 -11.71
CA SER A 281 53.06 31.13 -12.27
C SER A 281 53.01 30.55 -13.68
N GLY A 282 52.00 29.74 -13.98
CA GLY A 282 51.63 29.35 -15.34
C GLY A 282 50.10 29.36 -15.48
N GLN A 283 49.57 30.45 -16.06
CA GLN A 283 48.17 30.56 -16.49
C GLN A 283 47.87 29.54 -17.60
N VAL A 284 46.73 28.85 -17.49
CA VAL A 284 46.07 28.13 -18.58
C VAL A 284 44.75 28.86 -18.89
N PRO A 285 44.42 29.15 -20.16
CA PRO A 285 43.26 29.97 -20.50
C PRO A 285 41.93 29.22 -20.32
N SER A 286 40.94 29.93 -19.78
CA SER A 286 39.56 29.50 -19.63
C SER A 286 38.92 29.21 -20.99
N VAL A 287 38.49 27.97 -21.21
CA VAL A 287 37.61 27.60 -22.32
C VAL A 287 36.18 28.09 -22.01
N ARG A 288 35.65 28.84 -22.96
CA ARG A 288 34.32 29.48 -22.99
C ARG A 288 33.22 28.44 -22.75
N SER A 289 32.40 28.62 -21.70
CA SER A 289 31.17 27.84 -21.53
C SER A 289 30.19 28.20 -22.64
N GLY A 290 29.91 27.24 -23.51
CA GLY A 290 28.77 27.29 -24.41
C GLY A 290 27.49 27.12 -23.59
N VAL A 291 26.52 28.00 -23.83
CA VAL A 291 25.20 28.03 -23.20
C VAL A 291 24.50 26.68 -23.43
N ALA A 292 24.37 25.87 -22.37
CA ALA A 292 23.46 24.73 -22.37
C ALA A 292 22.03 25.28 -22.36
N GLN A 293 21.36 25.22 -23.52
CA GLN A 293 19.94 25.53 -23.62
C GLN A 293 19.15 24.41 -22.93
N SER A 294 18.57 24.71 -21.78
CA SER A 294 17.64 23.82 -21.08
C SER A 294 16.33 23.77 -21.86
N TYR A 295 15.96 22.58 -22.36
CA TYR A 295 14.72 22.35 -23.07
C TYR A 295 13.59 22.15 -22.03
N THR A 296 12.82 23.20 -21.76
CA THR A 296 11.84 23.21 -20.65
C THR A 296 10.41 22.84 -21.04
N SER A 297 10.16 22.34 -22.25
CA SER A 297 8.82 21.86 -22.64
C SER A 297 8.88 20.65 -23.59
N ASP A 298 8.20 19.56 -23.22
CA ASP A 298 8.12 18.29 -23.97
C ASP A 298 7.74 18.45 -25.46
N THR A 299 7.00 19.50 -25.82
CA THR A 299 6.59 19.78 -27.21
C THR A 299 7.73 20.26 -28.11
N ASN A 300 8.66 21.07 -27.59
CA ASN A 300 9.76 21.62 -28.39
C ASN A 300 10.80 20.57 -28.80
N CYS A 301 10.88 19.46 -28.06
CA CYS A 301 11.89 18.45 -28.31
C CYS A 301 11.51 17.55 -29.50
N LEU A 302 10.25 17.08 -29.53
CA LEU A 302 9.70 16.30 -30.63
C LEU A 302 9.69 17.08 -31.94
N ASP A 303 9.34 18.37 -31.90
CA ASP A 303 9.34 19.26 -33.08
C ASP A 303 10.75 19.46 -33.67
N VAL A 304 11.80 19.36 -32.85
CA VAL A 304 13.21 19.45 -33.29
C VAL A 304 13.73 18.09 -33.80
N LEU A 305 13.20 16.99 -33.26
CA LEU A 305 13.63 15.63 -33.57
C LEU A 305 12.98 15.04 -34.81
N GLU A 306 11.70 15.34 -35.04
CA GLU A 306 10.94 14.85 -36.18
C GLU A 306 11.59 15.15 -37.54
N PRO A 307 12.04 16.38 -37.85
CA PRO A 307 12.74 16.64 -39.11
C PRO A 307 14.06 15.87 -39.22
N ARG A 308 14.82 15.73 -38.13
CA ARG A 308 16.11 15.02 -38.13
C ARG A 308 15.96 13.50 -38.29
N LEU A 309 14.90 12.92 -37.72
CA LEU A 309 14.53 11.52 -37.94
C LEU A 309 14.10 11.27 -39.38
N LYS A 310 13.40 12.24 -39.98
CA LYS A 310 12.98 12.19 -41.38
C LYS A 310 14.20 12.27 -42.32
N ASP A 311 15.12 13.18 -42.06
CA ASP A 311 16.38 13.31 -42.79
C ASP A 311 17.22 12.02 -42.69
N TYR A 312 17.26 11.40 -41.51
CA TYR A 312 17.95 10.13 -41.31
C TYR A 312 17.29 8.97 -42.07
N ALA A 313 15.96 8.87 -42.04
CA ALA A 313 15.22 7.85 -42.80
C ALA A 313 15.42 8.01 -44.31
N GLU A 314 15.49 9.26 -44.81
CA GLU A 314 15.74 9.57 -46.21
C GLU A 314 17.17 9.18 -46.63
N LEU A 315 18.17 9.45 -45.77
CA LEU A 315 19.56 9.00 -45.97
C LEU A 315 19.71 7.47 -46.01
N VAL A 316 18.97 6.75 -45.16
CA VAL A 316 18.97 5.28 -45.16
C VAL A 316 18.32 4.75 -46.44
N ALA A 317 17.19 5.32 -46.87
CA ALA A 317 16.53 4.95 -48.12
C ALA A 317 17.40 5.22 -49.35
N GLU A 318 18.14 6.33 -49.36
CA GLU A 318 19.08 6.68 -50.44
C GLU A 318 20.28 5.70 -50.47
N GLN A 319 20.74 5.23 -49.31
CA GLN A 319 21.80 4.22 -49.22
C GLN A 319 21.33 2.84 -49.71
N GLU A 320 20.09 2.44 -49.42
CA GLU A 320 19.48 1.22 -49.94
C GLU A 320 19.28 1.29 -51.46
N ALA A 321 18.83 2.44 -51.98
CA ALA A 321 18.70 2.68 -53.42
C ALA A 321 20.06 2.64 -54.14
N ALA A 322 21.11 3.22 -53.55
CA ALA A 322 22.46 3.18 -54.10
C ALA A 322 23.04 1.76 -54.14
N ARG A 323 22.72 0.90 -53.15
CA ARG A 323 23.12 -0.51 -53.16
C ARG A 323 22.44 -1.31 -54.27
N ALA A 324 21.19 -1.00 -54.59
CA ALA A 324 20.44 -1.68 -55.66
C ALA A 324 21.05 -1.43 -57.05
N VAL A 325 21.71 -0.28 -57.25
CA VAL A 325 22.33 0.10 -58.54
C VAL A 325 23.69 -0.57 -58.76
N THR A 326 24.44 -0.88 -57.70
CA THR A 326 25.76 -1.53 -57.79
C THR A 326 25.74 -3.05 -58.02
N GLY A 327 24.56 -3.66 -58.19
CA GLY A 327 24.40 -5.11 -58.38
C GLY A 327 24.41 -5.60 -59.83
N SER A 328 24.46 -4.71 -60.82
CA SER A 328 24.38 -5.07 -62.25
C SER A 328 25.50 -4.36 -63.00
N ASP A 329 26.56 -5.09 -63.35
CA ASP A 329 27.11 -5.12 -64.72
C ASP A 329 28.54 -5.66 -64.70
N ALA A 330 28.70 -6.84 -65.29
CA ALA A 330 29.97 -7.39 -65.72
C ALA A 330 29.82 -7.74 -67.21
N ASP A 331 30.64 -7.14 -68.09
CA ASP A 331 31.40 -7.88 -69.11
C ASP A 331 32.36 -6.99 -69.95
N ALA A 332 33.62 -7.45 -70.01
CA ALA A 332 34.64 -7.48 -71.09
C ALA A 332 34.78 -6.30 -72.11
N SER A 333 35.94 -5.90 -72.66
CA SER A 333 37.36 -6.33 -72.66
C SER A 333 38.17 -5.27 -73.45
N GLY A 334 39.48 -5.09 -73.17
CA GLY A 334 40.38 -4.27 -74.00
C GLY A 334 41.74 -3.99 -73.36
N THR A 335 42.68 -4.94 -73.46
CA THR A 335 43.99 -4.96 -72.81
C THR A 335 45.02 -4.00 -73.43
N ILE A 336 45.10 -2.81 -72.84
CA ILE A 336 46.25 -1.93 -72.52
C ILE A 336 45.67 -0.63 -71.93
N THR A 337 44.45 -0.28 -72.34
CA THR A 337 43.50 0.52 -71.55
C THR A 337 43.04 -0.23 -70.30
N ALA A 338 43.00 -1.58 -70.31
CA ALA A 338 42.60 -2.38 -69.15
C ALA A 338 43.54 -2.30 -67.93
N LEU A 339 44.82 -1.93 -68.04
CA LEU A 339 45.67 -1.79 -66.83
C LEU A 339 45.44 -0.42 -66.17
N LYS A 340 45.28 0.63 -66.98
CA LYS A 340 44.89 1.96 -66.51
C LYS A 340 43.44 1.96 -66.02
N ALA A 341 42.52 1.34 -66.75
CA ALA A 341 41.14 1.14 -66.32
C ALA A 341 41.03 0.11 -65.18
N SER A 342 41.96 -0.84 -65.00
CA SER A 342 41.99 -1.72 -63.82
C SER A 342 42.55 -1.00 -62.61
N MET A 343 43.55 -0.12 -62.75
CA MET A 343 43.98 0.74 -61.64
C MET A 343 42.94 1.81 -61.34
N GLU A 344 42.36 2.49 -62.32
CA GLU A 344 41.25 3.45 -62.14
C GLU A 344 39.98 2.75 -61.66
N SER A 345 39.68 1.52 -62.10
CA SER A 345 38.58 0.72 -61.55
C SER A 345 38.88 0.24 -60.15
N ARG A 346 40.13 -0.12 -59.81
CA ARG A 346 40.50 -0.52 -58.44
C ARG A 346 40.61 0.68 -57.52
N VAL A 347 40.99 1.85 -58.02
CA VAL A 347 41.00 3.12 -57.29
C VAL A 347 39.58 3.63 -57.13
N ASN A 348 38.72 3.56 -58.16
CA ASN A 348 37.30 3.89 -58.06
C ASN A 348 36.54 2.86 -57.22
N GLU A 349 36.91 1.56 -57.25
CA GLU A 349 36.39 0.51 -56.36
C GLU A 349 36.90 0.70 -54.93
N LEU A 350 38.17 1.11 -54.75
CA LEU A 350 38.66 1.52 -53.43
C LEU A 350 37.96 2.79 -52.95
N GLU A 351 37.76 3.79 -53.79
CA GLU A 351 37.07 5.04 -53.43
C GLU A 351 35.59 4.81 -53.19
N THR A 352 34.94 3.87 -53.90
CA THR A 352 33.55 3.47 -53.61
C THR A 352 33.46 2.56 -52.40
N ARG A 353 34.41 1.65 -52.15
CA ARG A 353 34.43 0.82 -50.92
C ARG A 353 34.82 1.62 -49.69
N ILE A 354 35.85 2.47 -49.78
CA ILE A 354 36.25 3.42 -48.74
C ILE A 354 35.15 4.46 -48.58
N GLY A 355 34.57 4.97 -49.66
CA GLY A 355 33.44 5.90 -49.64
C GLY A 355 32.19 5.29 -49.02
N GLN A 356 31.85 4.04 -49.30
CA GLN A 356 30.72 3.34 -48.69
C GLN A 356 31.00 2.96 -47.23
N SER A 357 32.23 2.55 -46.91
CA SER A 357 32.67 2.27 -45.53
C SER A 357 32.64 3.53 -44.68
N VAL A 358 33.21 4.63 -45.17
CA VAL A 358 33.23 5.93 -44.50
C VAL A 358 31.83 6.51 -44.43
N ARG A 359 31.00 6.40 -45.47
CA ARG A 359 29.58 6.79 -45.40
C ARG A 359 28.81 5.96 -44.39
N SER A 360 28.99 4.64 -44.34
CA SER A 360 28.33 3.80 -43.32
C SER A 360 28.81 4.13 -41.90
N ALA A 361 30.09 4.44 -41.72
CA ALA A 361 30.64 4.87 -40.44
C ALA A 361 30.13 6.26 -40.04
N MET A 362 30.07 7.21 -40.98
CA MET A 362 29.51 8.54 -40.75
C MET A 362 28.00 8.49 -40.47
N VAL A 363 27.25 7.62 -41.17
CA VAL A 363 25.82 7.39 -40.90
C VAL A 363 25.64 6.74 -39.54
N ALA A 364 26.48 5.78 -39.14
CA ALA A 364 26.44 5.20 -37.80
C ALA A 364 26.79 6.22 -36.70
N VAL A 365 27.81 7.06 -36.93
CA VAL A 365 28.19 8.14 -36.01
C VAL A 365 27.11 9.23 -35.93
N ALA A 366 26.49 9.60 -37.06
CA ALA A 366 25.39 10.55 -37.12
C ALA A 366 24.13 9.98 -36.45
N ALA A 367 23.77 8.73 -36.71
CA ALA A 367 22.68 8.03 -36.03
C ALA A 367 22.90 8.00 -34.51
N ARG A 368 24.14 7.75 -34.09
CA ARG A 368 24.52 7.69 -32.68
C ARG A 368 24.46 9.05 -32.01
N ARG A 369 24.92 10.11 -32.70
CA ARG A 369 24.84 11.48 -32.22
C ARG A 369 23.38 11.94 -32.12
N ILE A 370 22.59 11.65 -33.15
CA ILE A 370 21.14 11.92 -33.14
C ILE A 370 20.52 11.16 -31.98
N ASN A 371 20.81 9.87 -31.77
CA ASN A 371 20.29 9.12 -30.61
C ASN A 371 20.66 9.74 -29.27
N MET A 372 21.92 10.14 -29.06
CA MET A 372 22.33 10.80 -27.81
C MET A 372 21.65 12.17 -27.62
N GLU A 373 21.47 12.94 -28.68
CA GLU A 373 20.75 14.23 -28.65
C GLU A 373 19.24 14.03 -28.44
N THR A 374 18.64 13.00 -29.06
CA THR A 374 17.26 12.56 -28.83
C THR A 374 17.05 12.20 -27.37
N TYR A 375 17.96 11.41 -26.81
CA TYR A 375 17.92 11.00 -25.41
C TYR A 375 18.12 12.17 -24.45
N GLY A 376 19.12 13.02 -24.71
CA GLY A 376 19.38 14.21 -23.91
C GLY A 376 18.22 15.20 -23.93
N CYS A 377 17.51 15.27 -25.06
CA CYS A 377 16.35 16.14 -25.22
C CYS A 377 15.07 15.53 -24.60
N LEU A 378 14.80 14.23 -24.78
CA LEU A 378 13.61 13.58 -24.20
C LEU A 378 13.62 13.57 -22.66
N TYR A 379 14.80 13.51 -22.06
CA TYR A 379 14.97 13.39 -20.62
C TYR A 379 15.63 14.61 -19.98
N ASN A 380 15.94 15.65 -20.75
CA ASN A 380 16.68 16.85 -20.34
C ASN A 380 17.99 16.50 -19.59
N VAL A 381 18.76 15.55 -20.14
CA VAL A 381 19.98 15.02 -19.53
C VAL A 381 21.20 15.45 -20.34
N SER A 382 22.18 16.07 -19.68
CA SER A 382 23.46 16.41 -20.30
C SER A 382 24.20 15.14 -20.71
N ALA A 383 24.49 14.99 -22.00
CA ALA A 383 25.24 13.88 -22.57
C ALA A 383 26.62 13.75 -21.88
N GLY A 384 26.79 12.75 -21.02
CA GLY A 384 28.08 12.54 -20.35
C GLY A 384 28.14 11.47 -19.27
N GLU A 385 27.04 11.12 -18.60
CA GLU A 385 27.11 10.15 -17.49
C GLU A 385 26.03 9.06 -17.59
N ASN A 386 26.49 7.80 -17.62
CA ASN A 386 25.68 6.58 -17.57
C ASN A 386 24.94 6.41 -16.22
N THR A 387 25.21 7.29 -15.26
CA THR A 387 24.51 7.42 -13.96
C THR A 387 22.99 7.66 -14.11
N ASN A 388 22.54 8.13 -15.29
CA ASN A 388 21.16 8.56 -15.49
C ASN A 388 20.18 7.42 -15.81
N PHE A 389 20.63 6.30 -16.38
CA PHE A 389 19.73 5.15 -16.58
C PHE A 389 19.44 4.45 -15.24
N ASP A 390 20.45 4.37 -14.38
CA ASP A 390 20.28 3.97 -12.98
C ASP A 390 19.36 4.95 -12.23
N PHE A 391 19.45 6.25 -12.51
CA PHE A 391 18.52 7.24 -11.93
C PHE A 391 17.07 6.97 -12.32
N ILE A 392 16.78 6.76 -13.62
CA ILE A 392 15.42 6.43 -14.09
C ILE A 392 14.96 5.12 -13.44
N ARG A 393 15.79 4.07 -13.46
CA ARG A 393 15.46 2.78 -12.82
C ARG A 393 15.16 2.95 -11.33
N ASN A 394 16.02 3.66 -10.60
CA ASN A 394 15.86 3.87 -9.16
C ASN A 394 14.62 4.70 -8.85
N TYR A 395 14.32 5.74 -9.63
CA TYR A 395 13.11 6.54 -9.49
C TYR A 395 11.84 5.70 -9.67
N TYR A 396 11.82 4.81 -10.67
CA TYR A 396 10.70 3.88 -10.88
C TYR A 396 10.60 2.84 -9.77
N LEU A 397 11.71 2.23 -9.37
CA LEU A 397 11.72 1.26 -8.27
C LEU A 397 11.25 1.90 -6.96
N GLU A 398 11.65 3.15 -6.70
CA GLU A 398 11.21 3.92 -5.53
C GLU A 398 9.71 4.25 -5.60
N THR A 399 9.22 4.67 -6.77
CA THR A 399 7.78 4.94 -6.98
C THR A 399 6.95 3.66 -6.82
N LEU A 400 7.42 2.53 -7.35
CA LEU A 400 6.76 1.24 -7.21
C LEU A 400 6.76 0.76 -5.76
N ARG A 401 7.87 0.99 -5.04
CA ARG A 401 7.98 0.68 -3.63
C ARG A 401 7.01 1.51 -2.79
N ASP A 402 6.90 2.82 -3.02
CA ASP A 402 5.92 3.67 -2.32
C ASP A 402 4.48 3.24 -2.62
N ILE A 403 4.15 2.94 -3.88
CA ILE A 403 2.80 2.44 -4.23
C ILE A 403 2.52 1.11 -3.57
N ARG A 404 3.50 0.20 -3.56
CA ARG A 404 3.40 -1.10 -2.94
C ARG A 404 3.24 -0.99 -1.42
N ASP A 405 4.06 -0.19 -0.75
CA ASP A 405 3.97 0.00 0.71
C ASP A 405 2.59 0.56 1.10
N ARG A 406 2.05 1.50 0.30
CA ARG A 406 0.69 2.02 0.50
C ARG A 406 -0.40 0.98 0.26
N LEU A 407 -0.23 0.12 -0.75
CA LEU A 407 -1.15 -0.97 -1.06
C LEU A 407 -1.11 -2.05 0.02
N ASP A 408 0.07 -2.42 0.48
CA ASP A 408 0.29 -3.45 1.50
C ASP A 408 -0.35 -3.00 2.82
N VAL A 409 -0.15 -1.75 3.26
CA VAL A 409 -0.81 -1.22 4.45
C VAL A 409 -2.34 -1.22 4.31
N ARG A 410 -2.87 -0.82 3.15
CA ARG A 410 -4.32 -0.81 2.91
C ARG A 410 -4.91 -2.21 2.86
N ASN A 411 -4.25 -3.13 2.18
CA ASN A 411 -4.70 -4.50 2.00
C ASN A 411 -4.57 -5.31 3.29
N SER A 412 -3.58 -5.02 4.15
CA SER A 412 -3.40 -5.74 5.42
C SER A 412 -4.27 -5.19 6.56
N TRP A 413 -4.66 -3.91 6.53
CA TRP A 413 -5.47 -3.29 7.59
C TRP A 413 -6.95 -3.16 7.21
N ILE A 414 -7.24 -2.50 6.08
CA ILE A 414 -8.62 -2.09 5.76
C ILE A 414 -9.44 -3.29 5.30
N LEU A 415 -8.88 -4.11 4.41
CA LEU A 415 -9.61 -5.20 3.77
C LEU A 415 -10.06 -6.27 4.79
N PRO A 416 -9.17 -6.83 5.64
CA PRO A 416 -9.56 -7.80 6.65
C PRO A 416 -10.54 -7.20 7.67
N GLY A 417 -10.35 -5.92 8.03
CA GLY A 417 -11.26 -5.21 8.92
C GLY A 417 -12.67 -5.07 8.34
N LEU A 418 -12.81 -4.74 7.05
CA LEU A 418 -14.11 -4.66 6.38
C LEU A 418 -14.80 -6.03 6.29
N TYR A 419 -14.06 -7.10 6.01
CA TYR A 419 -14.62 -8.45 5.98
C TYR A 419 -15.03 -8.94 7.37
N GLY A 420 -14.26 -8.63 8.41
CA GLY A 420 -14.63 -8.89 9.81
C GLY A 420 -15.88 -8.11 10.24
N ALA A 421 -15.97 -6.83 9.86
CA ALA A 421 -17.18 -6.03 10.09
C ALA A 421 -18.40 -6.62 9.38
N MET A 422 -18.23 -7.09 8.13
CA MET A 422 -19.28 -7.74 7.35
C MET A 422 -19.80 -9.01 8.04
N GLY A 423 -18.90 -9.83 8.59
CA GLY A 423 -19.26 -11.01 9.39
C GLY A 423 -20.13 -10.64 10.59
N ALA A 424 -19.73 -9.63 11.36
CA ALA A 424 -20.47 -9.16 12.53
C ALA A 424 -21.85 -8.55 12.15
N VAL A 425 -21.92 -7.85 11.02
CA VAL A 425 -23.18 -7.35 10.46
C VAL A 425 -24.11 -8.50 10.09
N MET A 426 -23.61 -9.55 9.43
CA MET A 426 -24.40 -10.74 9.07
C MET A 426 -24.96 -11.46 10.30
N LEU A 427 -24.16 -11.61 11.37
CA LEU A 427 -24.65 -12.16 12.63
C LEU A 427 -25.79 -11.30 13.20
N THR A 428 -25.64 -9.99 13.16
CA THR A 428 -26.66 -9.07 13.67
C THR A 428 -27.93 -9.13 12.81
N LEU A 429 -27.81 -9.20 11.49
CA LEU A 429 -28.95 -9.39 10.59
C LEU A 429 -29.70 -10.69 10.92
N ARG A 430 -28.98 -11.80 11.15
CA ARG A 430 -29.57 -13.07 11.58
C ARG A 430 -30.37 -12.93 12.89
N ILE A 431 -29.82 -12.20 13.86
CA ILE A 431 -30.51 -11.91 15.13
C ILE A 431 -31.77 -11.08 14.90
N MET A 432 -31.73 -10.09 13.99
CA MET A 432 -32.89 -9.24 13.68
C MET A 432 -34.01 -9.97 12.92
N VAL A 433 -33.67 -11.01 12.15
CA VAL A 433 -34.65 -11.85 11.44
C VAL A 433 -35.42 -12.73 12.40
N ASN A 434 -34.83 -13.12 13.55
CA ASN A 434 -35.52 -13.93 14.54
C ASN A 434 -36.41 -13.04 15.44
N PRO A 435 -37.75 -13.12 15.32
CA PRO A 435 -38.65 -12.30 16.14
C PRO A 435 -38.62 -12.68 17.62
N ALA A 436 -38.14 -13.88 17.97
CA ALA A 436 -38.07 -14.35 19.35
C ALA A 436 -36.96 -13.65 20.15
N ILE A 437 -35.94 -13.10 19.47
CA ILE A 437 -34.82 -12.45 20.15
C ILE A 437 -35.09 -10.94 20.22
N PRO A 438 -35.13 -10.36 21.42
CA PRO A 438 -35.26 -8.92 21.59
C PRO A 438 -34.17 -8.17 20.80
N SER A 439 -34.55 -7.15 20.02
CA SER A 439 -33.60 -6.40 19.20
C SER A 439 -32.52 -5.78 20.08
N PRO A 440 -31.22 -6.08 19.84
CA PRO A 440 -30.15 -5.54 20.67
C PRO A 440 -30.13 -4.01 20.63
N ALA A 441 -29.65 -3.39 21.70
CA ALA A 441 -29.46 -1.95 21.74
C ALA A 441 -28.52 -1.52 20.59
N PRO A 442 -28.81 -0.42 19.88
CA PRO A 442 -28.06 0.00 18.69
C PRO A 442 -26.56 0.22 19.00
N PHE A 443 -26.26 0.75 20.18
CA PHE A 443 -24.89 0.95 20.65
C PHE A 443 -24.14 -0.37 20.85
N ARG A 444 -24.80 -1.41 21.38
CA ARG A 444 -24.21 -2.75 21.55
C ARG A 444 -23.93 -3.39 20.19
N THR A 445 -24.83 -3.20 19.22
CA THR A 445 -24.62 -3.63 17.84
C THR A 445 -23.43 -2.92 17.20
N LEU A 446 -23.30 -1.60 17.40
CA LEU A 446 -22.17 -0.83 16.87
C LEU A 446 -20.82 -1.33 17.43
N ILE A 447 -20.72 -1.47 18.76
CA ILE A 447 -19.52 -2.02 19.40
C ILE A 447 -19.19 -3.41 18.84
N ARG A 448 -20.20 -4.27 18.67
CA ARG A 448 -20.00 -5.60 18.10
C ARG A 448 -19.42 -5.55 16.68
N VAL A 449 -19.92 -4.66 15.82
CA VAL A 449 -19.40 -4.51 14.45
C VAL A 449 -17.96 -4.00 14.47
N LEU A 450 -17.65 -3.04 15.34
CA LEU A 450 -16.27 -2.54 15.51
C LEU A 450 -15.33 -3.64 15.99
N LEU A 451 -15.73 -4.44 16.99
CA LEU A 451 -14.94 -5.57 17.46
C LEU A 451 -14.73 -6.63 16.37
N GLY A 452 -15.75 -6.94 15.59
CA GLY A 452 -15.62 -7.82 14.42
C GLY A 452 -14.61 -7.28 13.41
N ALA A 453 -14.61 -5.96 13.17
CA ALA A 453 -13.61 -5.32 12.32
C ALA A 453 -12.19 -5.47 12.89
N PHE A 454 -12.00 -5.18 14.18
CA PHE A 454 -10.69 -5.33 14.83
C PHE A 454 -10.17 -6.77 14.77
N VAL A 455 -11.02 -7.77 15.01
CA VAL A 455 -10.62 -9.18 14.88
C VAL A 455 -10.20 -9.51 13.46
N GLY A 456 -10.89 -8.97 12.46
CA GLY A 456 -10.47 -9.08 11.06
C GLY A 456 -9.05 -8.54 10.83
N VAL A 457 -8.73 -7.35 11.35
CA VAL A 457 -7.38 -6.76 11.27
C VAL A 457 -6.32 -7.64 11.95
N ILE A 458 -6.62 -8.12 13.16
CA ILE A 458 -5.70 -8.98 13.92
C ILE A 458 -5.37 -10.26 13.14
N ILE A 459 -6.38 -10.90 12.55
CA ILE A 459 -6.17 -12.09 11.69
C ILE A 459 -5.35 -11.72 10.45
N GLY A 460 -5.63 -10.55 9.85
CA GLY A 460 -4.83 -9.96 8.79
C GLY A 460 -3.34 -9.92 9.10
N TRP A 461 -2.98 -9.49 10.31
CA TRP A 461 -1.58 -9.39 10.75
C TRP A 461 -0.95 -10.76 11.01
N PHE A 462 -1.65 -11.67 11.67
CA PHE A 462 -1.12 -13.01 11.94
C PHE A 462 -0.94 -13.85 10.68
N TRP A 463 -1.75 -13.59 9.65
CA TRP A 463 -1.74 -14.34 8.39
C TRP A 463 -1.00 -13.63 7.26
N SER A 464 -0.34 -12.50 7.50
CA SER A 464 0.55 -11.90 6.51
C SER A 464 1.93 -12.54 6.67
N PRO A 465 2.26 -13.65 5.96
CA PRO A 465 3.62 -14.13 5.96
C PRO A 465 4.52 -13.00 5.47
N GLN A 466 5.72 -12.87 6.04
CA GLN A 466 6.78 -12.02 5.47
C GLN A 466 7.34 -12.67 4.18
N SER A 467 6.46 -13.17 3.30
CA SER A 467 6.85 -13.87 2.10
C SER A 467 7.47 -12.87 1.14
N THR A 468 8.76 -13.04 0.90
CA THR A 468 9.56 -12.30 -0.07
C THR A 468 9.11 -12.54 -1.53
N GLU A 469 8.18 -13.47 -1.78
CA GLU A 469 7.71 -13.83 -3.12
C GLU A 469 6.20 -13.57 -3.29
N PHE A 470 5.88 -12.65 -4.20
CA PHE A 470 4.58 -12.00 -4.38
C PHE A 470 3.56 -12.78 -5.23
N PHE A 471 3.97 -13.89 -5.86
CA PHE A 471 3.16 -14.54 -6.88
C PHE A 471 2.11 -15.52 -6.34
N ASP A 472 2.17 -15.92 -5.07
CA ASP A 472 1.15 -16.79 -4.45
C ASP A 472 0.05 -16.01 -3.67
N VAL A 473 0.10 -14.67 -3.73
CA VAL A 473 -0.78 -13.77 -2.96
C VAL A 473 -2.26 -13.88 -3.37
N ALA A 474 -2.55 -14.28 -4.62
CA ALA A 474 -3.93 -14.38 -5.11
C ALA A 474 -4.73 -15.46 -4.35
N ASN A 475 -4.15 -16.64 -4.11
CA ASN A 475 -4.82 -17.72 -3.40
C ASN A 475 -4.85 -17.52 -1.88
N ILE A 476 -3.81 -16.89 -1.33
CA ILE A 476 -3.73 -16.58 0.11
C ILE A 476 -4.82 -15.57 0.52
N SER A 477 -5.16 -14.63 -0.38
CA SER A 477 -6.12 -13.56 -0.10
C SER A 477 -7.53 -14.09 0.23
N VAL A 478 -8.03 -15.08 -0.51
CA VAL A 478 -9.38 -15.62 -0.30
C VAL A 478 -9.51 -16.32 1.06
N GLY A 479 -8.49 -17.09 1.45
CA GLY A 479 -8.44 -17.76 2.76
C GLY A 479 -8.44 -16.75 3.90
N LEU A 480 -7.59 -15.73 3.82
CA LEU A 480 -7.50 -14.66 4.82
C LEU A 480 -8.84 -13.92 4.99
N PHE A 481 -9.49 -13.53 3.90
CA PHE A 481 -10.76 -12.79 3.98
C PHE A 481 -11.91 -13.67 4.47
N THR A 482 -11.91 -14.96 4.11
CA THR A 482 -12.90 -15.93 4.62
C THR A 482 -12.73 -16.14 6.12
N MET A 483 -11.49 -16.24 6.61
CA MET A 483 -11.21 -16.33 8.04
C MET A 483 -11.62 -15.04 8.77
N ALA A 484 -11.22 -13.88 8.27
CA ALA A 484 -11.61 -12.59 8.86
C ALA A 484 -13.14 -12.46 8.97
N PHE A 485 -13.87 -12.83 7.91
CA PHE A 485 -15.33 -12.89 7.93
C PHE A 485 -15.88 -13.88 8.96
N LEU A 486 -15.35 -15.11 9.01
CA LEU A 486 -15.82 -16.15 9.91
C LEU A 486 -15.64 -15.77 11.38
N PHE A 487 -14.48 -15.21 11.74
CA PHE A 487 -14.23 -14.75 13.10
C PHE A 487 -15.04 -13.50 13.45
N GLY A 488 -15.25 -12.59 12.50
CA GLY A 488 -16.18 -11.46 12.68
C GLY A 488 -17.62 -11.92 12.91
N TYR A 489 -18.07 -12.96 12.19
CA TYR A 489 -19.38 -13.60 12.39
C TYR A 489 -19.46 -14.36 13.72
N GLY A 490 -18.37 -15.00 14.12
CA GLY A 490 -18.24 -15.79 15.35
C GLY A 490 -17.74 -15.00 16.57
N ILE A 491 -17.81 -13.67 16.55
CA ILE A 491 -17.13 -12.81 17.55
C ILE A 491 -17.49 -13.14 19.01
N ASP A 492 -18.74 -13.51 19.28
CA ASP A 492 -19.18 -13.88 20.64
C ASP A 492 -18.55 -15.21 21.10
N ILE A 493 -18.42 -16.18 20.18
CA ILE A 493 -17.77 -17.47 20.47
C ILE A 493 -16.27 -17.26 20.64
N PHE A 494 -15.67 -16.41 19.80
CA PHE A 494 -14.25 -16.08 19.87
C PHE A 494 -13.87 -15.47 21.23
N PHE A 495 -14.63 -14.48 21.72
CA PHE A 495 -14.38 -13.93 23.06
C PHE A 495 -14.60 -14.96 24.16
N GLY A 496 -15.63 -15.81 24.04
CA GLY A 496 -15.84 -16.90 24.99
C GLY A 496 -14.66 -17.90 25.04
N ILE A 497 -14.02 -18.18 23.90
CA ILE A 497 -12.81 -19.01 23.84
C ILE A 497 -11.62 -18.27 24.47
N LEU A 498 -11.45 -16.99 24.15
CA LEU A 498 -10.34 -16.17 24.65
C LEU A 498 -10.41 -16.00 26.18
N GLU A 499 -11.61 -15.78 26.73
CA GLU A 499 -11.83 -15.74 28.18
C GLU A 499 -11.47 -17.08 28.85
N ARG A 500 -11.89 -18.20 28.26
CA ARG A 500 -11.53 -19.54 28.78
C ARG A 500 -10.03 -19.80 28.72
N LEU A 501 -9.36 -19.34 27.67
CA LEU A 501 -7.91 -19.46 27.52
C LEU A 501 -7.19 -18.63 28.60
N ILE A 502 -7.61 -17.38 28.82
CA ILE A 502 -7.04 -16.52 29.88
C ILE A 502 -7.20 -17.19 31.25
N LEU A 503 -8.38 -17.74 31.56
CA LEU A 503 -8.62 -18.46 32.82
C LEU A 503 -7.71 -19.68 32.95
N ALA A 504 -7.58 -20.50 31.91
CA ALA A 504 -6.71 -21.66 31.90
C ALA A 504 -5.23 -21.28 32.11
N VAL A 505 -4.77 -20.22 31.44
CA VAL A 505 -3.40 -19.72 31.59
C VAL A 505 -3.16 -19.15 33.00
N SER A 506 -4.13 -18.42 33.56
CA SER A 506 -4.02 -17.90 34.92
C SER A 506 -3.90 -19.00 35.98
N GLU A 507 -4.64 -20.11 35.81
CA GLU A 507 -4.56 -21.26 36.71
C GLU A 507 -3.17 -21.91 36.69
N VAL A 508 -2.54 -21.99 35.51
CA VAL A 508 -1.17 -22.54 35.38
C VAL A 508 -0.15 -21.66 36.12
N PHE A 509 -0.27 -20.33 36.03
CA PHE A 509 0.64 -19.41 36.72
C PHE A 509 0.43 -19.38 38.24
N ASP A 510 -0.81 -19.51 38.72
CA ASP A 510 -1.08 -19.58 40.15
C ASP A 510 -0.53 -20.87 40.76
N ARG A 511 -0.57 -22.00 40.04
CA ARG A 511 0.05 -23.26 40.50
C ARG A 511 1.57 -23.16 40.67
N GLN A 512 2.27 -22.29 39.93
CA GLN A 512 3.71 -22.11 40.07
C GLN A 512 4.10 -21.26 41.30
N LYS A 513 3.17 -20.48 41.86
CA LYS A 513 3.46 -19.56 42.98
C LYS A 513 3.37 -20.17 44.37
N THR A 514 2.85 -21.40 44.51
CA THR A 514 2.89 -22.16 45.76
C THR A 514 4.14 -23.04 45.78
N PRO A 515 5.28 -22.58 46.36
CA PRO A 515 6.41 -23.46 46.61
C PRO A 515 5.96 -24.53 47.61
N THR A 516 6.09 -25.80 47.20
CA THR A 516 5.91 -26.98 48.05
C THR A 516 6.92 -27.03 49.18
#